data_AF-A0A2S3ZDL3-F1
#
_entry.id   AF-A0A2S3ZDL3-F1
#
_cell.length_a   1.000
_cell.length_b   1.000
_cell.length_c   1.000
_cell.angle_alpha   90.00
_cell.angle_beta   90.00
_cell.angle_gamma   90.00
#
_symmetry.space_group_name_H-M   'P 1'
#
loop_
_entity.id
_entity.type
_entity.pdbx_description
1 polymer ?
#
loop_
_entity_poly.entity_id
_entity_poly.type
_entity_poly.pdbx_seq_one_letter_code
_entity_poly.pdbx_strand_id
1 'polypeptide(L)'
;MDPVAAAISAVIDPLIENEKVIAAGYAERSRLLTELDRLGHQRRIIKGLGGDPVESGRNDSDTGAHGPAWDDEELARRSMAAEAAGALRVTATTAGMMIFDAARLTGQLPGFHQALSQGSITWGHAVKMLTLTDGVPKRSWVRSKPRSCPRQRN
;
A
#
# COMPACT_ATOMS: atom_id res chain seq x y z
N MET A 1 -32.92 -30.68 3.49
CA MET A 1 -31.67 -30.07 2.99
C MET A 1 -31.19 -30.92 1.83
N ASP A 2 -30.87 -30.31 0.69
CA ASP A 2 -30.26 -31.03 -0.43
C ASP A 2 -28.82 -31.46 -0.06
N PRO A 3 -28.50 -32.77 -0.07
CA PRO A 3 -27.17 -33.25 0.32
C PRO A 3 -26.06 -32.74 -0.61
N VAL A 4 -26.37 -32.46 -1.89
CA VAL A 4 -25.40 -31.88 -2.83
C VAL A 4 -25.08 -30.44 -2.44
N ALA A 5 -26.11 -29.62 -2.18
CA ALA A 5 -25.92 -28.25 -1.70
C ALA A 5 -25.14 -28.18 -0.37
N ALA A 6 -25.39 -29.13 0.55
CA ALA A 6 -24.65 -29.21 1.81
C ALA A 6 -23.15 -29.54 1.59
N ALA A 7 -22.85 -30.49 0.69
CA ALA A 7 -21.47 -30.85 0.36
C ALA A 7 -20.70 -29.70 -0.31
N ILE A 8 -21.36 -28.94 -1.20
CA ILE A 8 -20.76 -27.75 -1.84
C ILE A 8 -20.50 -26.66 -0.79
N SER A 9 -21.47 -26.37 0.08
CA SER A 9 -21.33 -25.32 1.11
C SER A 9 -20.19 -25.65 2.09
N ALA A 10 -20.01 -26.92 2.43
CA ALA A 10 -18.91 -27.38 3.28
C ALA A 10 -17.50 -27.09 2.71
N VAL A 11 -17.37 -26.83 1.40
CA VAL A 11 -16.12 -26.41 0.76
C VAL A 11 -16.08 -24.90 0.52
N ILE A 12 -17.19 -24.31 0.10
CA ILE A 12 -17.28 -22.88 -0.21
C ILE A 12 -17.16 -22.01 1.04
N ASP A 13 -17.80 -22.39 2.15
CA ASP A 13 -17.77 -21.57 3.36
C ASP A 13 -16.34 -21.43 3.93
N PRO A 14 -15.53 -22.51 4.04
CA PRO A 14 -14.13 -22.38 4.41
C PRO A 14 -13.29 -21.55 3.41
N LEU A 15 -13.60 -21.62 2.11
CA LEU A 15 -12.91 -20.83 1.10
C LEU A 15 -13.20 -19.33 1.29
N ILE A 16 -14.45 -18.95 1.59
CA ILE A 16 -14.84 -17.58 1.89
C ILE A 16 -14.12 -17.08 3.15
N GLU A 17 -14.09 -17.88 4.22
CA GLU A 17 -13.38 -17.50 5.45
C GLU A 17 -11.88 -17.39 5.23
N ASN A 18 -11.28 -18.25 4.40
CA ASN A 18 -9.87 -18.14 4.03
C ASN A 18 -9.58 -16.83 3.29
N GLU A 19 -10.43 -16.43 2.34
CA GLU A 19 -10.25 -15.17 1.61
C GLU A 19 -10.35 -13.95 2.54
N LYS A 20 -11.22 -13.99 3.56
CA LYS A 20 -11.29 -12.92 4.58
C LYS A 20 -9.99 -12.81 5.38
N VAL A 21 -9.40 -13.95 5.78
CA VAL A 21 -8.11 -13.97 6.49
C VAL A 21 -7.00 -13.43 5.59
N ILE A 22 -6.98 -13.82 4.32
CA ILE A 22 -6.02 -13.32 3.34
C ILE A 22 -6.17 -11.80 3.17
N ALA A 23 -7.40 -11.30 2.99
CA ALA A 23 -7.71 -9.87 2.87
C ALA A 23 -7.23 -9.09 4.11
N ALA A 24 -7.51 -9.57 5.32
CA ALA A 24 -7.00 -8.96 6.54
C ALA A 24 -5.46 -8.93 6.58
N GLY A 25 -4.80 -9.99 6.10
CA GLY A 25 -3.34 -10.03 5.94
C GLY A 25 -2.80 -8.98 4.96
N TYR A 26 -3.49 -8.74 3.84
CA TYR A 26 -3.15 -7.65 2.91
C TYR A 26 -3.32 -6.27 3.56
N ALA A 27 -4.37 -6.07 4.37
CA ALA A 27 -4.59 -4.83 5.09
C ALA A 27 -3.48 -4.56 6.11
N GLU A 28 -3.09 -5.58 6.89
CA GLU A 28 -2.00 -5.44 7.86
C GLU A 28 -0.65 -5.20 7.19
N ARG A 29 -0.36 -5.91 6.09
CA ARG A 29 0.85 -5.63 5.30
C ARG A 29 0.87 -4.19 4.78
N SER A 30 -0.26 -3.68 4.30
CA SER A 30 -0.36 -2.29 3.85
C SER A 30 -0.11 -1.30 5.01
N ARG A 31 -0.60 -1.61 6.22
CA ARG A 31 -0.33 -0.80 7.41
C ARG A 31 1.17 -0.77 7.74
N LEU A 32 1.83 -1.93 7.73
CA LEU A 32 3.26 -2.05 8.03
C LEU A 32 4.13 -1.34 6.98
N LEU A 33 3.81 -1.50 5.69
CA LEU A 33 4.53 -0.83 4.62
C LEU A 33 4.34 0.70 4.65
N THR A 34 3.16 1.18 5.03
CA THR A 34 2.94 2.61 5.27
C THR A 34 3.76 3.11 6.45
N GLU A 35 3.91 2.32 7.51
CA GLU A 35 4.76 2.72 8.63
C GLU A 35 6.23 2.77 8.24
N LEU A 36 6.69 1.83 7.41
CA LEU A 36 8.03 1.84 6.85
C LEU A 36 8.28 3.09 5.98
N ASP A 37 7.31 3.47 5.14
CA ASP A 37 7.33 4.73 4.38
C ASP A 37 7.51 5.96 5.30
N ARG A 38 6.74 6.01 6.39
CA ARG A 38 6.83 7.11 7.36
C ARG A 38 8.19 7.14 8.06
N LEU A 39 8.77 5.99 8.38
CA LEU A 39 10.11 5.89 8.96
C LEU A 39 11.16 6.43 7.99
N GLY A 40 11.06 6.10 6.70
CA GLY A 40 11.95 6.61 5.65
C GLY A 40 11.98 8.15 5.57
N HIS A 41 10.88 8.82 5.88
CA HIS A 41 10.80 10.29 5.90
C HIS A 41 11.37 10.93 7.20
N GLN A 42 11.77 10.15 8.21
CA GLN A 42 12.29 10.70 9.46
C GLN A 42 13.74 11.18 9.29
N ARG A 43 14.01 12.44 9.65
CA ARG A 43 15.36 13.05 9.59
C ARG A 43 16.47 12.20 10.22
N ARG A 44 16.18 11.49 11.32
CA ARG A 44 17.16 10.62 11.99
C ARG A 44 17.53 9.39 11.15
N ILE A 45 16.57 8.82 10.43
CA ILE A 45 16.77 7.66 9.55
C ILE A 45 17.57 8.10 8.34
N ILE A 46 17.12 9.18 7.68
CA ILE A 46 17.83 9.82 6.56
C ILE A 46 19.30 10.11 6.92
N LYS A 47 19.54 10.77 8.07
CA LYS A 47 20.89 11.07 8.54
C LYS A 47 21.73 9.80 8.78
N GLY A 48 21.12 8.73 9.29
CA GLY A 48 21.79 7.46 9.50
C GLY A 48 22.21 6.79 8.20
N LEU A 49 21.36 6.86 7.16
CA LEU A 49 21.62 6.29 5.84
C LEU A 49 22.69 7.07 5.08
N GLY A 50 22.69 8.40 5.18
CA GLY A 50 23.67 9.26 4.51
C GLY A 50 25.11 9.15 5.03
N GLY A 51 25.36 8.31 6.06
CA GLY A 51 26.69 8.02 6.61
C GLY A 51 27.39 6.82 5.97
N ASP A 52 26.71 6.03 5.13
CA ASP A 52 27.31 4.93 4.39
C ASP A 52 27.70 5.40 2.97
N PRO A 53 29.00 5.47 2.63
CA PRO A 53 29.47 5.91 1.31
C PRO A 53 29.00 5.00 0.16
N VAL A 54 28.82 3.70 0.41
CA VAL A 54 28.44 2.71 -0.61
C VAL A 54 26.97 2.85 -0.98
N GLU A 55 26.10 3.06 0.02
CA GLU A 55 24.67 3.22 -0.19
C GLU A 55 24.31 4.62 -0.69
N SER A 56 25.00 5.66 -0.22
CA SER A 56 24.69 7.05 -0.59
C SER A 56 25.39 7.53 -1.86
N GLY A 57 26.47 6.87 -2.28
CA GLY A 57 27.39 7.37 -3.31
C GLY A 57 28.14 8.64 -2.90
N ARG A 58 27.98 9.11 -1.65
CA ARG A 58 28.69 10.29 -1.15
C ARG A 58 30.16 9.93 -0.96
N ASN A 59 31.03 10.74 -1.55
CA ASN A 59 32.49 10.54 -1.58
C ASN A 59 32.96 9.36 -2.43
N ASP A 60 32.11 8.84 -3.35
CA ASP A 60 32.59 7.95 -4.39
C ASP A 60 33.47 8.75 -5.38
N SER A 61 34.74 8.38 -5.48
CA SER A 61 35.68 9.00 -6.41
C SER A 61 35.42 8.62 -7.86
N ASP A 62 34.62 7.58 -8.12
CA ASP A 62 34.29 7.05 -9.45
C ASP A 62 32.78 7.11 -9.74
N THR A 63 32.19 8.29 -9.55
CA THR A 63 30.79 8.58 -9.96
C THR A 63 30.51 8.32 -11.45
N GLY A 64 31.54 8.16 -12.28
CA GLY A 64 31.42 7.81 -13.70
C GLY A 64 30.96 6.36 -13.94
N ALA A 65 31.30 5.43 -13.04
CA ALA A 65 30.88 4.03 -13.11
C ALA A 65 29.55 3.77 -12.39
N HIS A 66 29.25 4.54 -11.33
CA HIS A 66 28.13 4.27 -10.41
C HIS A 66 26.97 5.27 -10.50
N GLY A 67 27.11 6.33 -11.29
CA GLY A 67 26.10 7.39 -11.43
C GLY A 67 26.20 8.45 -10.33
N PRO A 68 25.36 9.51 -10.39
CA PRO A 68 25.38 10.56 -9.37
C PRO A 68 24.91 10.03 -8.01
N ALA A 69 25.52 10.56 -6.95
CA ALA A 69 25.08 10.32 -5.57
C ALA A 69 23.59 10.62 -5.42
N TRP A 70 22.87 9.78 -4.67
CA TRP A 70 21.46 10.00 -4.42
C TRP A 70 21.26 11.12 -3.42
N ASP A 71 20.17 11.87 -3.60
CA ASP A 71 19.71 12.74 -2.53
C ASP A 71 19.22 11.90 -1.34
N ASP A 72 19.14 12.57 -0.19
CA ASP A 72 18.79 11.96 1.10
C ASP A 72 17.40 11.28 1.10
N GLU A 73 16.45 11.81 0.32
CA GLU A 73 15.08 11.29 0.24
C GLU A 73 15.03 10.05 -0.64
N GLU A 74 15.69 10.09 -1.79
CA GLU A 74 15.81 8.99 -2.73
C GLU A 74 16.59 7.82 -2.12
N LEU A 75 17.67 8.10 -1.39
CA LEU A 75 18.41 7.12 -0.61
C LEU A 75 17.48 6.42 0.40
N ALA A 76 16.77 7.19 1.22
CA ALA A 76 15.87 6.63 2.21
C ALA A 76 14.77 5.76 1.58
N ARG A 77 14.16 6.23 0.50
CA ARG A 77 13.14 5.49 -0.24
C ARG A 77 13.67 4.16 -0.77
N ARG A 78 14.88 4.14 -1.34
CA ARG A 78 15.52 2.91 -1.85
C ARG A 78 15.89 1.95 -0.72
N SER A 79 16.45 2.44 0.37
CA SER A 79 16.79 1.60 1.53
C SER A 79 15.54 0.95 2.13
N MET A 80 14.45 1.70 2.31
CA MET A 80 13.18 1.13 2.79
C MET A 80 12.64 0.05 1.84
N ALA A 81 12.72 0.28 0.52
CA ALA A 81 12.32 -0.69 -0.47
C ALA A 81 13.20 -1.96 -0.46
N ALA A 82 14.51 -1.82 -0.23
CA ALA A 82 15.45 -2.93 -0.13
C ALA A 82 15.15 -3.81 1.11
N GLU A 83 14.94 -3.19 2.27
CA GLU A 83 14.57 -3.89 3.50
C GLU A 83 13.23 -4.64 3.33
N ALA A 84 12.21 -3.98 2.78
CA ALA A 84 10.92 -4.60 2.50
C ALA A 84 11.06 -5.75 1.47
N ALA A 85 11.90 -5.59 0.46
CA ALA A 85 12.17 -6.62 -0.53
C ALA A 85 12.81 -7.87 0.10
N GLY A 86 13.81 -7.68 0.97
CA GLY A 86 14.42 -8.77 1.73
C GLY A 86 13.40 -9.50 2.61
N ALA A 87 12.58 -8.76 3.35
CA ALA A 87 11.56 -9.34 4.22
C ALA A 87 10.46 -10.11 3.46
N LEU A 88 10.03 -9.59 2.31
CA LEU A 88 8.93 -10.16 1.53
C LEU A 88 9.40 -11.13 0.43
N ARG A 89 10.71 -11.26 0.22
CA ARG A 89 11.33 -12.05 -0.86
C ARG A 89 10.84 -11.67 -2.25
N VAL A 90 10.79 -10.36 -2.50
CA VAL A 90 10.45 -9.78 -3.82
C VAL A 90 11.57 -8.86 -4.28
N THR A 91 11.48 -8.30 -5.49
CA THR A 91 12.46 -7.32 -5.94
C THR A 91 12.30 -5.98 -5.22
N ALA A 92 13.37 -5.20 -5.08
CA ALA A 92 13.31 -3.83 -4.53
C ALA A 92 12.32 -2.94 -5.30
N THR A 93 12.26 -3.11 -6.63
CA THR A 93 11.30 -2.41 -7.49
C THR A 93 9.85 -2.76 -7.12
N THR A 94 9.55 -4.05 -6.94
CA THR A 94 8.23 -4.52 -6.50
C THR A 94 7.89 -3.99 -5.10
N ALA A 95 8.83 -4.10 -4.15
CA ALA A 95 8.62 -3.62 -2.79
C ALA A 95 8.39 -2.09 -2.74
N GLY A 96 9.12 -1.32 -3.54
CA GLY A 96 8.91 0.12 -3.68
C GLY A 96 7.50 0.48 -4.17
N MET A 97 6.99 -0.24 -5.18
CA MET A 97 5.59 -0.09 -5.61
C MET A 97 4.60 -0.46 -4.50
N MET A 98 4.85 -1.54 -3.77
CA MET A 98 4.00 -1.95 -2.64
C MET A 98 3.97 -0.92 -1.52
N ILE A 99 5.10 -0.28 -1.19
CA ILE A 99 5.19 0.80 -0.20
C ILE A 99 4.36 2.01 -0.67
N PHE A 100 4.52 2.41 -1.92
CA PHE A 100 3.77 3.52 -2.52
C PHE A 100 2.25 3.26 -2.50
N ASP A 101 1.83 2.09 -2.97
CA ASP A 101 0.41 1.68 -2.99
C ASP A 101 -0.17 1.58 -1.58
N ALA A 102 0.60 1.04 -0.63
CA ALA A 102 0.20 0.96 0.76
C ALA A 102 -0.03 2.34 1.37
N ALA A 103 0.89 3.29 1.18
CA ALA A 103 0.75 4.66 1.66
C ALA A 103 -0.46 5.38 1.03
N ARG A 104 -0.75 5.12 -0.25
CA ARG A 104 -1.96 5.61 -0.92
C ARG A 104 -3.22 4.98 -0.34
N LEU A 105 -3.26 3.67 -0.18
CA LEU A 105 -4.43 2.96 0.32
C LEU A 105 -4.79 3.40 1.74
N THR A 106 -3.81 3.51 2.63
CA THR A 106 -4.03 3.90 4.02
C THR A 106 -4.28 5.40 4.19
N GLY A 107 -3.62 6.25 3.40
CA GLY A 107 -3.72 7.70 3.51
C GLY A 107 -4.87 8.33 2.73
N GLN A 108 -5.16 7.84 1.52
CA GLN A 108 -6.13 8.44 0.60
C GLN A 108 -7.44 7.65 0.52
N LEU A 109 -7.39 6.34 0.77
CA LEU A 109 -8.54 5.43 0.67
C LEU A 109 -8.79 4.65 1.97
N PRO A 110 -8.82 5.31 3.16
CA PRO A 110 -8.87 4.61 4.45
C PRO A 110 -10.11 3.72 4.61
N GLY A 111 -11.24 4.06 3.97
CA GLY A 111 -12.44 3.21 3.97
C GLY A 111 -12.22 1.88 3.24
N PHE A 112 -11.42 1.86 2.16
CA PHE A 112 -11.05 0.62 1.47
C PHE A 112 -10.04 -0.19 2.28
N HIS A 113 -9.09 0.47 2.96
CA HIS A 113 -8.20 -0.21 3.90
C HIS A 113 -9.00 -0.89 5.03
N GLN A 114 -9.98 -0.20 5.60
CA GLN A 114 -10.87 -0.75 6.62
C GLN A 114 -11.71 -1.91 6.08
N ALA A 115 -12.34 -1.76 4.91
CA ALA A 115 -13.12 -2.84 4.28
C ALA A 115 -12.27 -4.09 4.01
N LEU A 116 -11.02 -3.90 3.57
CA LEU A 116 -10.05 -4.98 3.36
C LEU A 116 -9.70 -5.67 4.68
N SER A 117 -9.49 -4.90 5.77
CA SER A 117 -9.22 -5.45 7.11
C SER A 117 -10.38 -6.30 7.66
N GLN A 118 -11.61 -6.00 7.25
CA GLN A 118 -12.83 -6.72 7.63
C GLN A 118 -13.13 -7.91 6.70
N GLY A 119 -12.37 -8.10 5.62
CA GLY A 119 -12.64 -9.11 4.61
C GLY A 119 -13.92 -8.88 3.80
N SER A 120 -14.47 -7.65 3.81
CA SER A 120 -15.66 -7.30 3.01
C SER A 120 -15.31 -6.98 1.55
N ILE A 121 -14.02 -6.78 1.26
CA ILE A 121 -13.45 -6.72 -0.09
C ILE A 121 -12.15 -7.54 -0.14
N THR A 122 -11.76 -7.96 -1.34
CA THR A 122 -10.47 -8.62 -1.59
C THR A 122 -9.39 -7.60 -1.97
N TRP A 123 -8.13 -8.05 -1.98
CA TRP A 123 -7.01 -7.23 -2.47
C TRP A 123 -7.22 -6.76 -3.92
N GLY A 124 -7.80 -7.61 -4.77
CA GLY A 124 -8.10 -7.24 -6.17
C GLY A 124 -9.05 -6.06 -6.29
N HIS A 125 -10.01 -5.91 -5.36
CA HIS A 125 -10.86 -4.72 -5.30
C HIS A 125 -10.07 -3.48 -4.87
N ALA A 126 -9.18 -3.60 -3.88
CA ALA A 126 -8.33 -2.50 -3.44
C ALA A 126 -7.38 -2.01 -4.55
N VAL A 127 -6.75 -2.93 -5.29
CA VAL A 127 -5.88 -2.61 -6.44
C VAL A 127 -6.64 -1.86 -7.53
N LYS A 128 -7.84 -2.33 -7.92
CA LYS A 128 -8.67 -1.62 -8.89
C LYS A 128 -8.95 -0.18 -8.46
N MET A 129 -9.19 0.06 -7.18
CA MET A 129 -9.42 1.41 -6.67
C MET A 129 -8.16 2.27 -6.66
N LEU A 130 -6.99 1.71 -6.37
CA LEU A 130 -5.71 2.41 -6.49
C LEU A 130 -5.44 2.85 -7.93
N THR A 131 -5.78 2.00 -8.91
CA THR A 131 -5.69 2.34 -10.34
C THR A 131 -6.70 3.41 -10.74
N LEU A 132 -7.97 3.29 -10.33
CA LEU A 132 -9.02 4.26 -10.68
C LEU A 132 -8.82 5.65 -10.06
N THR A 133 -8.12 5.71 -8.93
CA THR A 133 -7.81 6.97 -8.24
C THR A 133 -6.43 7.52 -8.62
N ASP A 134 -5.72 6.84 -9.52
CA ASP A 134 -4.46 7.34 -10.05
C ASP A 134 -4.71 8.60 -10.89
N GLY A 135 -3.94 9.66 -10.63
CA GLY A 135 -4.11 10.96 -11.30
C GLY A 135 -5.22 11.89 -10.78
N VAL A 136 -5.98 11.54 -9.72
CA VAL A 136 -6.98 12.47 -9.13
C VAL A 136 -6.31 13.44 -8.14
N PRO A 137 -6.38 14.78 -8.34
CA PRO A 137 -5.78 15.74 -7.42
C PRO A 137 -6.41 15.70 -6.03
N LYS A 138 -5.60 15.83 -4.97
CA LYS A 138 -6.01 15.80 -3.54
C LYS A 138 -7.15 16.77 -3.14
N ARG A 139 -7.55 17.72 -4.00
CA ARG A 139 -8.51 18.82 -3.70
C ARG A 139 -9.94 18.64 -4.24
N SER A 140 -10.30 17.52 -4.87
CA SER A 140 -11.66 17.34 -5.41
C SER A 140 -12.67 16.73 -4.41
N TRP A 141 -12.26 16.41 -3.18
CA TRP A 141 -13.15 15.95 -2.10
C TRP A 141 -13.99 17.10 -1.49
N VAL A 142 -14.59 17.94 -2.33
CA VAL A 142 -15.67 18.84 -1.90
C VAL A 142 -16.90 17.95 -1.73
N ARG A 143 -17.18 17.64 -0.46
CA ARG A 143 -18.41 17.03 0.06
C ARG A 143 -19.62 17.44 -0.79
N SER A 144 -20.06 16.55 -1.68
CA SER A 144 -21.32 16.72 -2.39
C SER A 144 -22.43 16.76 -1.34
N LYS A 145 -23.02 17.94 -1.13
CA LYS A 145 -24.24 18.09 -0.32
C LYS A 145 -25.26 17.04 -0.80
N PRO A 146 -25.97 16.34 0.10
CA PRO A 146 -27.04 15.47 -0.33
C PRO A 146 -28.06 16.32 -1.09
N ARG A 147 -28.32 15.98 -2.36
CA ARG A 147 -29.45 16.56 -3.10
C ARG A 147 -30.71 16.12 -2.37
N SER A 148 -31.38 17.05 -1.71
CA SER A 148 -32.72 16.85 -1.18
C SER A 148 -33.63 16.39 -2.31
N CYS A 149 -34.19 15.19 -2.17
CA CYS A 149 -35.24 14.68 -3.04
C CYS A 149 -36.43 15.66 -3.00
N PRO A 150 -36.96 16.15 -4.14
CA PRO A 150 -38.12 17.03 -4.09
C PRO A 150 -39.33 16.21 -3.65
N ARG A 151 -39.90 16.57 -2.49
CA ARG A 151 -41.21 16.09 -2.06
C ARG A 151 -42.23 16.43 -3.15
N GLN A 152 -42.78 15.41 -3.81
CA GLN A 152 -44.02 15.57 -4.55
C GLN A 152 -45.10 16.01 -3.55
N ARG A 153 -45.69 17.19 -3.78
CA ARG A 153 -46.92 17.61 -3.11
C ARG A 153 -48.07 17.04 -3.94
N ASN A 154 -48.99 16.33 -3.26
CA ASN A 154 -50.35 16.12 -3.75
C ASN A 154 -51.06 17.46 -3.92
#